data_AF-A0A7Y3BY48-F1
#
_entry.id   AF-A0A7Y3BY48-F1
#
_cell.length_a   1.000
_cell.length_b   1.000
_cell.length_c   1.000
_cell.angle_alpha   90.00
_cell.angle_beta   90.00
_cell.angle_gamma   90.00
#
_symmetry.space_group_name_H-M   'P 1'
#
loop_
_entity.id
_entity.type
_entity.pdbx_description
1 polymer ?
#
loop_
_entity_poly.entity_id
_entity_poly.type
_entity_poly.pdbx_seq_one_letter_code
_entity_poly.pdbx_strand_id
1 'polypeptide(L)'
;VVNDWTSEGRDWLVVGNNIHSNGGAGISLGSGMMVIDNLIHDNQQIGISGIANNDTRLNRITIEGNEIYRNSVNPDYEFGFHEGGIKTLFTSDLLVRNNDIYGNGGVALYCDELCESGLIEDNSMYNNWGRSNGGGVFLELSENMVVRNNFIGSGGHLTYPYAIRFFGGITIGESHNIVIEGNLVEVDDAAGIVVRNCCSERRDPSSRIVIEANTVRSTDGGPVTVGLTDGNSSVDLITYRNNTYVGNINFYWNGSWLGFQSWQDIGQDEAGSSSFSG
;
A
#
# COMPACT_ATOMS: atom_id res chain seq x y z
N VAL A 1 -8.62 -12.87 -24.60
CA VAL A 1 -8.25 -11.52 -25.04
C VAL A 1 -7.99 -10.75 -23.77
N VAL A 2 -6.74 -10.51 -23.41
CA VAL A 2 -6.42 -9.57 -22.34
C VAL A 2 -6.62 -8.20 -22.98
N ASN A 3 -7.62 -7.46 -22.53
CA ASN A 3 -7.92 -6.14 -23.08
C ASN A 3 -6.73 -5.23 -22.72
N ASP A 4 -6.02 -4.74 -23.75
CA ASP A 4 -4.93 -3.80 -23.60
C ASP A 4 -5.49 -2.38 -23.48
N TRP A 5 -5.80 -1.97 -22.24
CA TRP A 5 -6.36 -0.64 -21.95
C TRP A 5 -5.34 0.49 -22.06
N THR A 6 -4.07 0.20 -22.39
CA THR A 6 -3.02 1.24 -22.41
C THR A 6 -3.28 2.37 -23.42
N SER A 7 -4.08 2.09 -24.45
CA SER A 7 -4.45 3.04 -25.50
C SER A 7 -5.82 3.70 -25.28
N GLU A 8 -6.70 3.09 -24.49
CA GLU A 8 -8.01 3.64 -24.17
C GLU A 8 -7.86 4.66 -23.03
N GLY A 9 -8.42 5.86 -23.18
CA GLY A 9 -8.19 6.92 -22.20
C GLY A 9 -6.77 7.50 -22.19
N ARG A 10 -5.95 7.16 -23.20
CA ARG A 10 -4.57 7.64 -23.28
C ARG A 10 -4.50 9.17 -23.31
N ASP A 11 -3.63 9.72 -22.47
CA ASP A 11 -3.36 11.15 -22.31
C ASP A 11 -4.63 11.97 -21.99
N TRP A 12 -5.68 11.33 -21.43
CA TRP A 12 -6.88 12.03 -21.00
C TRP A 12 -6.65 12.81 -19.70
N LEU A 13 -7.29 13.97 -19.61
CA LEU A 13 -7.47 14.70 -18.37
C LEU A 13 -8.90 14.48 -17.88
N VAL A 14 -9.03 13.78 -16.75
CA VAL A 14 -10.30 13.58 -16.04
C VAL A 14 -10.24 14.42 -14.78
N VAL A 15 -10.94 15.56 -14.82
CA VAL A 15 -10.85 16.59 -13.76
C VAL A 15 -12.20 17.07 -13.27
N GLY A 16 -12.36 17.21 -11.95
CA GLY A 16 -13.52 17.89 -11.35
C GLY A 16 -14.85 17.14 -11.50
N ASN A 17 -14.82 15.81 -11.62
CA ASN A 17 -16.01 14.99 -11.84
C ASN A 17 -16.52 14.38 -10.54
N ASN A 18 -17.82 14.03 -10.53
CA ASN A 18 -18.39 13.12 -9.56
C ASN A 18 -18.73 11.79 -10.25
N ILE A 19 -17.99 10.74 -9.93
CA ILE A 19 -17.99 9.43 -10.60
C ILE A 19 -18.42 8.37 -9.59
N HIS A 20 -19.65 7.89 -9.73
CA HIS A 20 -20.22 7.01 -8.70
C HIS A 20 -21.22 5.99 -9.22
N SER A 21 -21.51 5.00 -8.37
CA SER A 21 -22.54 3.99 -8.61
C SER A 21 -22.37 3.19 -9.89
N ASN A 22 -21.13 3.06 -10.38
CA ASN A 22 -20.81 2.16 -11.48
C ASN A 22 -20.85 0.70 -11.01
N GLY A 23 -21.27 -0.20 -11.90
CA GLY A 23 -21.25 -1.65 -11.63
C GLY A 23 -19.85 -2.29 -11.63
N GLY A 24 -18.83 -1.55 -12.07
CA GLY A 24 -17.42 -2.00 -12.11
C GLY A 24 -16.50 -0.98 -11.46
N ALA A 25 -15.35 -0.73 -12.09
CA ALA A 25 -14.46 0.35 -11.70
C ALA A 25 -15.14 1.73 -11.91
N GLY A 26 -14.83 2.71 -11.06
CA GLY A 26 -15.16 4.10 -11.31
C GLY A 26 -14.38 4.66 -12.51
N ILE A 27 -13.07 4.42 -12.53
CA ILE A 27 -12.17 4.79 -13.62
C ILE A 27 -11.30 3.60 -14.04
N SER A 28 -11.17 3.38 -15.35
CA SER A 28 -10.12 2.53 -15.93
C SER A 28 -9.02 3.41 -16.52
N LEU A 29 -7.78 3.20 -16.09
CA LEU A 29 -6.64 4.02 -16.48
C LEU A 29 -6.12 3.68 -17.88
N GLY A 30 -5.77 4.72 -18.63
CA GLY A 30 -4.96 4.67 -19.85
C GLY A 30 -3.59 5.34 -19.64
N SER A 31 -2.60 5.06 -20.49
CA SER A 31 -1.27 5.69 -20.34
C SER A 31 -1.31 7.21 -20.49
N GLY A 32 -0.56 7.94 -19.67
CA GLY A 32 -0.53 9.41 -19.69
C GLY A 32 -1.75 10.07 -19.06
N MET A 33 -2.69 9.28 -18.55
CA MET A 33 -3.92 9.80 -17.98
C MET A 33 -3.67 10.54 -16.67
N MET A 34 -4.37 11.65 -16.51
CA MET A 34 -4.36 12.49 -15.31
C MET A 34 -5.76 12.50 -14.72
N VAL A 35 -5.90 11.98 -13.51
CA VAL A 35 -7.14 11.93 -12.72
C VAL A 35 -6.99 12.91 -11.58
N ILE A 36 -7.62 14.08 -11.69
CA ILE A 36 -7.36 15.24 -10.81
C ILE A 36 -8.65 15.76 -10.17
N ASP A 37 -8.66 16.03 -8.87
CA ASP A 37 -9.75 16.72 -8.15
C ASP A 37 -11.15 16.13 -8.41
N ASN A 38 -11.27 14.80 -8.48
CA ASN A 38 -12.55 14.10 -8.65
C ASN A 38 -13.07 13.54 -7.33
N LEU A 39 -14.39 13.36 -7.26
CA LEU A 39 -15.07 12.53 -6.28
C LEU A 39 -15.35 11.17 -6.92
N ILE A 40 -14.80 10.09 -6.38
CA ILE A 40 -14.90 8.73 -6.96
C ILE A 40 -15.41 7.77 -5.89
N HIS A 41 -16.70 7.42 -5.95
CA HIS A 41 -17.32 6.75 -4.81
C HIS A 41 -18.44 5.76 -5.12
N ASP A 42 -18.73 4.87 -4.17
CA ASP A 42 -19.83 3.90 -4.25
C ASP A 42 -19.83 3.08 -5.54
N ASN A 43 -18.66 2.86 -6.15
CA ASN A 43 -18.51 1.96 -7.29
C ASN A 43 -18.44 0.52 -6.78
N GLN A 44 -19.12 -0.39 -7.47
CA GLN A 44 -19.29 -1.75 -6.97
C GLN A 44 -17.95 -2.47 -6.82
N GLN A 45 -17.02 -2.31 -7.77
CA GLN A 45 -15.78 -3.10 -7.78
C GLN A 45 -14.56 -2.39 -7.20
N ILE A 46 -14.25 -1.17 -7.63
CA ILE A 46 -13.02 -0.44 -7.26
C ILE A 46 -13.17 1.04 -7.65
N GLY A 47 -12.48 1.94 -6.94
CA GLY A 47 -12.45 3.36 -7.34
C GLY A 47 -11.73 3.56 -8.67
N ILE A 48 -10.44 3.24 -8.71
CA ILE A 48 -9.58 3.38 -9.89
C ILE A 48 -8.88 2.06 -10.18
N SER A 49 -9.03 1.56 -11.40
CA SER A 49 -8.41 0.34 -11.91
C SER A 49 -7.39 0.65 -13.00
N GLY A 50 -6.18 0.14 -12.86
CA GLY A 50 -5.17 0.07 -13.92
C GLY A 50 -4.84 -1.38 -14.21
N ILE A 51 -5.22 -1.88 -15.37
CA ILE A 51 -4.89 -3.25 -15.79
C ILE A 51 -4.09 -3.17 -17.09
N ALA A 52 -2.86 -3.64 -17.01
CA ALA A 52 -1.92 -3.74 -18.11
C ALA A 52 -1.23 -5.11 -18.09
N ASN A 53 -0.25 -5.33 -18.96
CA ASN A 53 0.62 -6.51 -18.93
C ASN A 53 2.07 -6.10 -19.17
N ASN A 54 2.99 -7.07 -19.13
CA ASN A 54 4.42 -6.83 -19.26
C ASN A 54 4.83 -6.21 -20.62
N ASP A 55 4.08 -6.50 -21.69
CA ASP A 55 4.36 -6.00 -23.03
C ASP A 55 3.72 -4.62 -23.26
N THR A 56 2.60 -4.35 -22.59
CA THR A 56 1.84 -3.10 -22.69
C THR A 56 1.61 -2.51 -21.30
N ARG A 57 2.68 -1.91 -20.75
CA ARG A 57 2.65 -1.26 -19.42
C ARG A 57 1.87 0.06 -19.47
N LEU A 58 1.13 0.37 -18.42
CA LEU A 58 0.67 1.74 -18.17
C LEU A 58 1.87 2.62 -17.85
N ASN A 59 1.91 3.85 -18.36
CA ASN A 59 2.96 4.81 -18.02
C ASN A 59 2.45 6.22 -17.80
N ARG A 60 3.20 7.04 -17.06
CA ARG A 60 2.96 8.48 -16.85
C ARG A 60 1.56 8.78 -16.30
N ILE A 61 1.15 8.04 -15.28
CA ILE A 61 -0.16 8.21 -14.65
C ILE A 61 -0.05 9.23 -13.53
N THR A 62 -0.98 10.17 -13.45
CA THR A 62 -1.13 11.07 -12.31
C THR A 62 -2.50 10.91 -11.69
N ILE A 63 -2.54 10.63 -10.38
CA ILE A 63 -3.76 10.60 -9.57
C ILE A 63 -3.56 11.60 -8.43
N GLU A 64 -4.24 12.74 -8.51
CA GLU A 64 -3.97 13.87 -7.62
C GLU A 64 -5.24 14.54 -7.09
N GLY A 65 -5.27 14.89 -5.80
CA GLY A 65 -6.33 15.73 -5.25
C GLY A 65 -7.72 15.10 -5.21
N ASN A 66 -7.85 13.78 -5.45
CA ASN A 66 -9.14 13.11 -5.51
C ASN A 66 -9.63 12.69 -4.11
N GLU A 67 -10.94 12.62 -3.97
CA GLU A 67 -11.61 11.94 -2.85
C GLU A 67 -12.15 10.59 -3.34
N ILE A 68 -11.63 9.48 -2.81
CA ILE A 68 -11.89 8.12 -3.31
C ILE A 68 -12.42 7.27 -2.16
N TYR A 69 -13.74 7.00 -2.15
CA TYR A 69 -14.35 6.40 -0.97
C TYR A 69 -15.54 5.48 -1.21
N ARG A 70 -15.76 4.57 -0.25
CA ARG A 70 -16.88 3.60 -0.27
C ARG A 70 -16.99 2.78 -1.56
N ASN A 71 -15.91 2.63 -2.31
CA ASN A 71 -15.87 1.66 -3.40
C ASN A 71 -15.78 0.26 -2.80
N SER A 72 -16.37 -0.74 -3.45
CA SER A 72 -16.24 -2.16 -3.04
C SER A 72 -16.84 -2.51 -1.66
N VAL A 73 -17.73 -1.70 -1.09
CA VAL A 73 -18.26 -1.93 0.27
C VAL A 73 -19.34 -3.01 0.38
N ASN A 74 -20.04 -3.33 -0.72
CA ASN A 74 -21.06 -4.38 -0.75
C ASN A 74 -20.95 -5.21 -2.05
N PRO A 75 -19.83 -5.93 -2.26
CA PRO A 75 -19.64 -6.59 -3.53
C PRO A 75 -20.55 -7.81 -3.66
N ASP A 76 -21.30 -7.83 -4.75
CA ASP A 76 -22.22 -8.89 -5.20
C ASP A 76 -21.57 -9.80 -6.25
N TYR A 77 -20.29 -9.59 -6.54
CA TYR A 77 -19.44 -10.45 -7.35
C TYR A 77 -18.64 -11.45 -6.49
N GLU A 78 -18.17 -12.53 -7.13
CA GLU A 78 -17.23 -13.45 -6.51
C GLU A 78 -15.93 -12.72 -6.19
N PHE A 79 -15.48 -12.86 -4.94
CA PHE A 79 -14.30 -12.17 -4.44
C PHE A 79 -13.09 -12.41 -5.35
N GLY A 80 -12.48 -11.31 -5.82
CA GLY A 80 -11.26 -11.30 -6.59
C GLY A 80 -10.29 -10.25 -6.04
N PHE A 81 -8.99 -10.39 -6.33
CA PHE A 81 -7.95 -9.52 -5.76
C PHE A 81 -7.96 -8.07 -6.27
N HIS A 82 -8.86 -7.69 -7.17
CA HIS A 82 -8.86 -6.37 -7.82
C HIS A 82 -10.02 -5.47 -7.35
N GLU A 83 -9.93 -5.06 -6.09
CA GLU A 83 -10.88 -4.20 -5.36
C GLU A 83 -10.16 -3.16 -4.48
N GLY A 84 -10.90 -2.20 -3.91
CA GLY A 84 -10.38 -1.16 -3.01
C GLY A 84 -10.48 0.27 -3.57
N GLY A 85 -9.55 1.12 -3.15
CA GLY A 85 -9.48 2.50 -3.63
C GLY A 85 -8.86 2.56 -5.03
N ILE A 86 -7.56 2.26 -5.10
CA ILE A 86 -6.75 2.28 -6.31
C ILE A 86 -6.02 0.95 -6.42
N LYS A 87 -6.06 0.33 -7.60
CA LYS A 87 -5.19 -0.80 -7.91
C LYS A 87 -4.65 -0.71 -9.32
N THR A 88 -3.33 -0.87 -9.47
CA THR A 88 -2.66 -0.82 -10.77
C THR A 88 -1.75 -2.02 -10.96
N LEU A 89 -1.77 -2.63 -12.15
CA LEU A 89 -0.87 -3.70 -12.57
C LEU A 89 0.05 -3.20 -13.68
N PHE A 90 1.31 -3.66 -13.71
CA PHE A 90 2.28 -3.36 -14.77
C PHE A 90 2.35 -1.87 -15.13
N THR A 91 2.59 -1.02 -14.12
CA THR A 91 2.56 0.44 -14.28
C THR A 91 3.94 1.05 -14.03
N SER A 92 4.34 2.02 -14.83
CA SER A 92 5.58 2.79 -14.65
C SER A 92 5.28 4.27 -14.51
N ASP A 93 6.12 5.02 -13.79
CA ASP A 93 5.96 6.48 -13.60
C ASP A 93 4.58 6.86 -13.03
N LEU A 94 4.15 6.13 -12.00
CA LEU A 94 2.90 6.40 -11.28
C LEU A 94 3.12 7.50 -10.24
N LEU A 95 2.38 8.60 -10.34
CA LEU A 95 2.30 9.63 -9.32
C LEU A 95 0.94 9.57 -8.63
N VAL A 96 0.91 9.30 -7.32
CA VAL A 96 -0.30 9.40 -6.49
C VAL A 96 -0.05 10.36 -5.35
N ARG A 97 -0.71 11.52 -5.37
CA ARG A 97 -0.46 12.55 -4.35
C ARG A 97 -1.67 13.35 -3.91
N ASN A 98 -1.64 13.84 -2.67
CA ASN A 98 -2.67 14.72 -2.12
C ASN A 98 -4.11 14.17 -2.24
N ASN A 99 -4.30 12.84 -2.27
CA ASN A 99 -5.63 12.24 -2.32
C ASN A 99 -6.14 11.92 -0.91
N ASP A 100 -7.46 11.94 -0.74
CA ASP A 100 -8.12 11.35 0.43
C ASP A 100 -8.80 10.04 0.02
N ILE A 101 -8.30 8.90 0.52
CA ILE A 101 -8.70 7.56 0.09
C ILE A 101 -9.20 6.78 1.28
N TYR A 102 -10.52 6.61 1.42
CA TYR A 102 -11.06 6.09 2.67
C TYR A 102 -12.33 5.26 2.56
N GLY A 103 -12.58 4.40 3.55
CA GLY A 103 -13.84 3.67 3.63
C GLY A 103 -14.07 2.68 2.48
N ASN A 104 -13.04 2.35 1.70
CA ASN A 104 -13.15 1.40 0.59
C ASN A 104 -13.07 -0.04 1.09
N GLY A 105 -13.73 -0.94 0.36
CA GLY A 105 -13.65 -2.40 0.50
C GLY A 105 -12.37 -2.95 -0.14
N GLY A 106 -11.24 -2.82 0.53
CA GLY A 106 -9.94 -3.31 0.07
C GLY A 106 -8.80 -2.46 0.60
N VAL A 107 -7.64 -2.55 -0.07
CA VAL A 107 -6.48 -1.68 0.18
C VAL A 107 -6.75 -0.30 -0.44
N ALA A 108 -6.25 0.78 0.18
CA ALA A 108 -6.37 2.14 -0.33
C ALA A 108 -5.64 2.29 -1.67
N LEU A 109 -4.38 1.83 -1.72
CA LEU A 109 -3.55 1.81 -2.91
C LEU A 109 -2.76 0.51 -3.01
N TYR A 110 -2.97 -0.23 -4.09
CA TYR A 110 -2.26 -1.45 -4.39
C TYR A 110 -1.54 -1.37 -5.74
N CYS A 111 -0.22 -1.31 -5.71
CA CYS A 111 0.65 -1.59 -6.83
C CYS A 111 0.85 -3.10 -6.93
N ASP A 112 0.13 -3.74 -7.83
CA ASP A 112 0.15 -5.18 -8.07
C ASP A 112 1.01 -5.49 -9.31
N GLU A 113 1.60 -6.68 -9.36
CA GLU A 113 2.47 -7.19 -10.44
C GLU A 113 3.29 -6.12 -11.20
N LEU A 114 4.50 -5.81 -10.71
CA LEU A 114 5.49 -4.95 -11.37
C LEU A 114 5.05 -3.48 -11.54
N CYS A 115 4.95 -2.72 -10.46
CA CYS A 115 4.97 -1.25 -10.57
C CYS A 115 6.41 -0.71 -10.48
N GLU A 116 6.74 0.32 -11.25
CA GLU A 116 8.12 0.84 -11.35
C GLU A 116 8.20 2.37 -11.33
N SER A 117 9.22 2.92 -10.66
CA SER A 117 9.55 4.35 -10.71
C SER A 117 8.39 5.26 -10.28
N GLY A 118 7.63 4.85 -9.26
CA GLY A 118 6.46 5.57 -8.78
C GLY A 118 6.71 6.37 -7.50
N LEU A 119 5.85 7.38 -7.27
CA LEU A 119 5.85 8.24 -6.11
C LEU A 119 4.44 8.30 -5.51
N ILE A 120 4.33 7.91 -4.25
CA ILE A 120 3.09 7.97 -3.45
C ILE A 120 3.35 8.93 -2.29
N GLU A 121 2.80 10.15 -2.37
CA GLU A 121 3.11 11.19 -1.38
C GLU A 121 1.93 12.02 -0.89
N ASP A 122 2.00 12.47 0.36
CA ASP A 122 1.06 13.45 0.93
C ASP A 122 -0.43 13.02 0.84
N ASN A 123 -0.71 11.70 0.80
CA ASN A 123 -2.07 11.18 0.79
C ASN A 123 -2.57 10.89 2.21
N SER A 124 -3.88 10.98 2.38
CA SER A 124 -4.61 10.52 3.56
C SER A 124 -5.32 9.22 3.23
N MET A 125 -5.01 8.13 3.91
CA MET A 125 -5.57 6.80 3.65
C MET A 125 -6.09 6.18 4.94
N TYR A 126 -7.40 6.08 5.13
CA TYR A 126 -7.94 5.60 6.41
C TYR A 126 -9.24 4.84 6.25
N ASN A 127 -9.61 4.03 7.24
CA ASN A 127 -10.87 3.28 7.22
C ASN A 127 -11.03 2.36 5.97
N ASN A 128 -9.96 1.98 5.28
CA ASN A 128 -10.02 1.03 4.15
C ASN A 128 -9.95 -0.40 4.67
N TRP A 129 -11.05 -1.12 4.57
CA TRP A 129 -11.24 -2.44 5.15
C TRP A 129 -11.50 -3.44 4.03
N GLY A 130 -11.12 -4.70 4.16
CA GLY A 130 -11.50 -5.68 3.15
C GLY A 130 -11.65 -7.07 3.72
N ARG A 131 -12.34 -7.94 2.97
CA ARG A 131 -12.68 -9.29 3.40
C ARG A 131 -11.44 -10.14 3.67
N SER A 132 -10.41 -9.96 2.83
CA SER A 132 -9.14 -10.70 2.90
C SER A 132 -7.90 -9.80 2.87
N ASN A 133 -8.03 -8.57 2.39
CA ASN A 133 -6.95 -7.58 2.24
C ASN A 133 -7.51 -6.18 2.50
N GLY A 134 -6.89 -5.40 3.37
CA GLY A 134 -7.32 -4.05 3.71
C GLY A 134 -6.14 -3.19 4.14
N GLY A 135 -6.36 -1.89 4.32
CA GLY A 135 -5.34 -0.99 4.83
C GLY A 135 -4.87 0.07 3.82
N GLY A 136 -3.66 0.58 4.04
CA GLY A 136 -3.08 1.70 3.31
C GLY A 136 -2.45 1.31 1.98
N VAL A 137 -1.15 1.04 1.99
CA VAL A 137 -0.35 0.84 0.78
C VAL A 137 0.16 -0.58 0.68
N PHE A 138 0.03 -1.17 -0.51
CA PHE A 138 0.62 -2.45 -0.83
C PHE A 138 1.44 -2.35 -2.11
N LEU A 139 2.73 -2.64 -2.01
CA LEU A 139 3.64 -2.75 -3.15
C LEU A 139 3.97 -4.23 -3.34
N GLU A 140 3.59 -4.82 -4.47
CA GLU A 140 3.91 -6.18 -4.82
C GLU A 140 4.76 -6.22 -6.09
N LEU A 141 5.86 -6.97 -6.03
CA LEU A 141 6.78 -7.14 -7.15
C LEU A 141 7.25 -5.81 -7.74
N SER A 142 7.34 -4.76 -6.93
CA SER A 142 7.56 -3.40 -7.40
C SER A 142 9.02 -2.98 -7.28
N GLU A 143 9.44 -2.02 -8.10
CA GLU A 143 10.80 -1.50 -8.11
C GLU A 143 10.86 0.03 -8.13
N ASN A 144 11.87 0.63 -7.51
CA ASN A 144 12.16 2.08 -7.59
C ASN A 144 10.96 2.94 -7.13
N MET A 145 10.27 2.50 -6.08
CA MET A 145 9.10 3.22 -5.54
C MET A 145 9.50 4.05 -4.31
N VAL A 146 8.87 5.23 -4.20
CA VAL A 146 8.96 6.08 -3.00
C VAL A 146 7.57 6.26 -2.41
N VAL A 147 7.42 5.99 -1.12
CA VAL A 147 6.20 6.23 -0.34
C VAL A 147 6.53 7.17 0.80
N ARG A 148 6.02 8.41 0.75
CA ARG A 148 6.42 9.42 1.73
C ARG A 148 5.34 10.36 2.22
N ASN A 149 5.48 10.84 3.45
CA ASN A 149 4.60 11.86 4.03
C ASN A 149 3.10 11.52 3.98
N ASN A 150 2.75 10.24 3.89
CA ASN A 150 1.35 9.82 3.90
C ASN A 150 0.87 9.66 5.34
N PHE A 151 -0.41 9.95 5.55
CA PHE A 151 -1.14 9.51 6.72
C PHE A 151 -1.87 8.20 6.38
N ILE A 152 -1.64 7.16 7.17
CA ILE A 152 -2.30 5.88 7.05
C ILE A 152 -2.95 5.56 8.39
N GLY A 153 -4.27 5.68 8.45
CA GLY A 153 -5.08 5.42 9.64
C GLY A 153 -5.82 4.10 9.53
N SER A 154 -6.19 3.53 10.68
CA SER A 154 -6.82 2.23 10.78
C SER A 154 -8.01 2.08 9.82
N GLY A 155 -7.90 1.04 8.99
CA GLY A 155 -8.95 0.42 8.20
C GLY A 155 -9.51 -0.77 8.96
N GLY A 156 -10.80 -0.75 9.29
CA GLY A 156 -11.45 -1.66 10.24
C GLY A 156 -10.97 -3.12 10.22
N HIS A 157 -10.84 -3.67 11.42
CA HIS A 157 -10.65 -5.08 11.79
C HIS A 157 -10.50 -6.06 10.61
N LEU A 158 -9.26 -6.38 10.26
CA LEU A 158 -8.98 -7.46 9.31
C LEU A 158 -9.55 -8.77 9.86
N THR A 159 -10.62 -9.27 9.26
CA THR A 159 -11.33 -10.45 9.75
C THR A 159 -10.58 -11.77 9.49
N TYR A 160 -9.48 -11.71 8.72
CA TYR A 160 -8.71 -12.90 8.35
C TYR A 160 -7.37 -12.96 9.11
N PRO A 161 -7.13 -13.98 9.96
CA PRO A 161 -5.94 -14.06 10.81
C PRO A 161 -4.60 -13.99 10.07
N TYR A 162 -4.55 -14.47 8.82
CA TYR A 162 -3.34 -14.40 8.00
C TYR A 162 -3.11 -12.99 7.43
N ALA A 163 -4.19 -12.24 7.16
CA ALA A 163 -4.11 -10.90 6.59
C ALA A 163 -3.51 -9.89 7.59
N ILE A 164 -3.80 -10.08 8.89
CA ILE A 164 -3.30 -9.23 9.98
C ILE A 164 -1.78 -9.03 9.98
N ARG A 165 -1.01 -9.98 9.42
CA ARG A 165 0.45 -9.89 9.36
C ARG A 165 1.00 -9.10 8.17
N PHE A 166 0.21 -8.91 7.12
CA PHE A 166 0.67 -8.36 5.84
C PHE A 166 -0.18 -7.22 5.32
N PHE A 167 -1.21 -6.82 6.05
CA PHE A 167 -2.16 -5.79 5.64
C PHE A 167 -2.42 -4.85 6.81
N GLY A 168 -2.82 -3.61 6.52
CA GLY A 168 -3.01 -2.55 7.52
C GLY A 168 -2.35 -1.24 7.12
N GLY A 169 -1.06 -1.10 7.40
CA GLY A 169 -0.29 0.11 7.11
C GLY A 169 0.34 0.06 5.71
N ILE A 170 1.65 -0.16 5.66
CA ILE A 170 2.45 -0.25 4.44
C ILE A 170 3.09 -1.64 4.34
N THR A 171 2.82 -2.33 3.24
CA THR A 171 3.41 -3.64 2.96
C THR A 171 4.22 -3.63 1.69
N ILE A 172 5.43 -4.18 1.79
CA ILE A 172 6.38 -4.32 0.69
C ILE A 172 6.56 -5.81 0.44
N GLY A 173 5.90 -6.34 -0.58
CA GLY A 173 5.99 -7.74 -1.01
C GLY A 173 6.92 -7.89 -2.19
N GLU A 174 7.97 -8.71 -2.02
CA GLU A 174 8.81 -9.17 -3.13
C GLU A 174 9.35 -8.03 -4.03
N SER A 175 9.73 -6.91 -3.41
CA SER A 175 10.02 -5.63 -4.09
C SER A 175 11.43 -5.15 -3.79
N HIS A 176 12.01 -4.31 -4.65
CA HIS A 176 13.37 -3.80 -4.47
C HIS A 176 13.57 -2.32 -4.80
N ASN A 177 14.62 -1.71 -4.27
CA ASN A 177 14.87 -0.27 -4.42
C ASN A 177 13.68 0.58 -3.94
N ILE A 178 13.21 0.32 -2.72
CA ILE A 178 12.03 0.99 -2.14
C ILE A 178 12.47 1.94 -1.04
N VAL A 179 11.89 3.13 -1.03
CA VAL A 179 12.06 4.11 0.06
C VAL A 179 10.71 4.39 0.69
N ILE A 180 10.59 4.16 2.00
CA ILE A 180 9.43 4.51 2.81
C ILE A 180 9.86 5.55 3.84
N GLU A 181 9.46 6.81 3.67
CA GLU A 181 9.98 7.89 4.52
C GLU A 181 8.91 8.85 5.06
N GLY A 182 9.04 9.28 6.32
CA GLY A 182 8.21 10.37 6.86
C GLY A 182 6.71 10.08 6.96
N ASN A 183 6.27 8.82 6.86
CA ASN A 183 4.86 8.46 6.94
C ASN A 183 4.40 8.40 8.41
N LEU A 184 3.13 8.72 8.64
CA LEU A 184 2.44 8.47 9.91
C LEU A 184 1.49 7.29 9.71
N VAL A 185 1.77 6.17 10.39
CA VAL A 185 0.97 4.94 10.33
C VAL A 185 0.34 4.70 11.69
N GLU A 186 -0.98 4.82 11.77
CA GLU A 186 -1.80 4.62 12.97
C GLU A 186 -2.75 3.44 12.74
N VAL A 187 -2.41 2.26 13.25
CA VAL A 187 -3.17 1.02 13.00
C VAL A 187 -3.21 0.17 14.28
N ASP A 188 -4.15 -0.76 14.35
CA ASP A 188 -4.25 -1.74 15.44
C ASP A 188 -4.60 -3.11 14.85
N ASP A 189 -4.13 -4.18 15.51
CA ASP A 189 -4.33 -5.58 15.06
C ASP A 189 -3.96 -5.79 13.58
N ALA A 190 -2.80 -5.24 13.17
CA ALA A 190 -2.42 -5.16 11.77
C ALA A 190 -0.90 -5.06 11.55
N ALA A 191 -0.48 -5.11 10.29
CA ALA A 191 0.86 -4.73 9.89
C ALA A 191 1.01 -3.20 9.95
N GLY A 192 2.09 -2.70 10.57
CA GLY A 192 2.47 -1.28 10.54
C GLY A 192 3.25 -0.97 9.28
N ILE A 193 4.55 -1.28 9.27
CA ILE A 193 5.39 -1.24 8.07
C ILE A 193 6.19 -2.54 7.99
N VAL A 194 5.84 -3.37 7.01
CA VAL A 194 6.42 -4.72 6.89
C VAL A 194 7.00 -4.98 5.51
N VAL A 195 8.05 -5.80 5.50
CA VAL A 195 8.57 -6.43 4.29
C VAL A 195 8.20 -7.90 4.33
N ARG A 196 7.63 -8.42 3.23
CA ARG A 196 7.36 -9.85 3.07
C ARG A 196 8.03 -10.40 1.83
N ASN A 197 8.25 -11.72 1.87
CA ASN A 197 8.70 -12.49 0.73
C ASN A 197 8.22 -13.93 0.93
N CYS A 198 7.08 -14.29 0.36
CA CYS A 198 6.43 -15.58 0.65
C CYS A 198 5.85 -16.26 -0.57
N CYS A 199 5.58 -15.50 -1.64
CA CYS A 199 4.45 -15.87 -2.49
C CYS A 199 4.69 -15.67 -3.99
N SER A 200 5.90 -15.30 -4.43
CA SER A 200 6.20 -15.15 -5.86
C SER A 200 7.10 -16.26 -6.41
N GLU A 201 6.72 -16.80 -7.57
CA GLU A 201 7.60 -17.61 -8.42
C GLU A 201 8.61 -16.73 -9.20
N ARG A 202 8.47 -15.39 -9.09
CA ARG A 202 9.23 -14.36 -9.81
C ARG A 202 10.41 -13.79 -8.97
N ARG A 203 11.29 -14.73 -8.64
CA ARG A 203 12.77 -14.72 -8.63
C ARG A 203 13.63 -13.68 -7.89
N ASP A 204 13.22 -12.48 -7.53
CA ASP A 204 14.16 -11.57 -6.84
C ASP A 204 13.80 -11.32 -5.37
N PRO A 205 14.76 -11.52 -4.44
CA PRO A 205 14.53 -11.30 -3.03
C PRO A 205 14.27 -9.82 -2.75
N SER A 206 13.33 -9.52 -1.85
CA SER A 206 13.14 -8.15 -1.37
C SER A 206 14.49 -7.59 -0.89
N SER A 207 14.91 -6.46 -1.46
CA SER A 207 16.28 -5.97 -1.31
C SER A 207 16.40 -4.47 -1.60
N ARG A 208 17.39 -3.81 -1.00
CA ARG A 208 17.63 -2.36 -1.14
C ARG A 208 16.38 -1.56 -0.73
N ILE A 209 15.88 -1.86 0.46
CA ILE A 209 14.71 -1.22 1.06
C ILE A 209 15.19 -0.35 2.21
N VAL A 210 14.79 0.92 2.19
CA VAL A 210 15.04 1.88 3.27
C VAL A 210 13.71 2.34 3.83
N ILE A 211 13.54 2.16 5.14
CA ILE A 211 12.34 2.57 5.88
C ILE A 211 12.80 3.54 6.96
N GLU A 212 12.58 4.84 6.77
CA GLU A 212 13.18 5.84 7.65
C GLU A 212 12.28 6.99 8.07
N ALA A 213 12.53 7.53 9.26
CA ALA A 213 11.81 8.68 9.79
C ALA A 213 10.27 8.55 9.81
N ASN A 214 9.74 7.32 9.83
CA ASN A 214 8.32 7.07 9.94
C ASN A 214 7.90 7.08 11.41
N THR A 215 6.64 7.39 11.67
CA THR A 215 5.99 7.16 12.97
C THR A 215 4.98 6.04 12.81
N VAL A 216 5.15 4.96 13.58
CA VAL A 216 4.20 3.84 13.66
C VAL A 216 3.57 3.81 15.04
N ARG A 217 2.25 3.89 15.12
CA ARG A 217 1.49 3.98 16.36
C ARG A 217 0.38 2.94 16.41
N SER A 218 0.32 2.20 17.50
CA SER A 218 -0.90 1.51 17.95
C SER A 218 -1.79 2.51 18.67
N THR A 219 -3.04 2.68 18.21
CA THR A 219 -3.96 3.70 18.73
C THR A 219 -4.87 3.18 19.84
N ASP A 220 -5.27 1.92 19.77
CA ASP A 220 -6.21 1.27 20.69
C ASP A 220 -5.57 0.13 21.50
N GLY A 221 -4.24 0.00 21.44
CA GLY A 221 -3.46 -1.01 22.17
C GLY A 221 -3.40 -2.38 21.48
N GLY A 222 -3.99 -2.51 20.30
CA GLY A 222 -3.89 -3.71 19.48
C GLY A 222 -2.46 -3.91 18.97
N PRO A 223 -1.94 -5.15 18.90
CA PRO A 223 -0.60 -5.42 18.38
C PRO A 223 -0.41 -4.91 16.94
N VAL A 224 0.69 -4.19 16.71
CA VAL A 224 1.12 -3.74 15.38
C VAL A 224 2.45 -4.39 15.02
N THR A 225 2.51 -5.05 13.87
CA THR A 225 3.74 -5.74 13.42
C THR A 225 4.63 -4.81 12.60
N VAL A 226 5.92 -4.76 12.92
CA VAL A 226 6.96 -4.05 12.15
C VAL A 226 8.09 -5.00 11.81
N GLY A 227 8.61 -4.91 10.59
CA GLY A 227 9.82 -5.61 10.18
C GLY A 227 9.62 -6.63 9.06
N LEU A 228 10.53 -7.59 8.96
CA LEU A 228 10.58 -8.60 7.90
C LEU A 228 9.81 -9.84 8.31
N THR A 229 8.59 -10.00 7.79
CA THR A 229 7.61 -11.03 8.19
C THR A 229 7.83 -12.42 7.59
N ASP A 230 8.44 -12.53 6.40
CA ASP A 230 8.69 -13.83 5.73
C ASP A 230 10.05 -13.87 5.00
N GLY A 231 10.57 -15.09 4.82
CA GLY A 231 11.97 -15.39 4.44
C GLY A 231 12.29 -15.37 2.94
N ASN A 232 13.59 -15.51 2.63
CA ASN A 232 14.21 -15.33 1.30
C ASN A 232 14.39 -13.87 0.85
N SER A 233 14.46 -12.90 1.76
CA SER A 233 14.87 -11.52 1.43
C SER A 233 16.39 -11.35 1.55
N SER A 234 16.97 -10.36 0.85
CA SER A 234 18.36 -9.96 1.08
C SER A 234 18.41 -9.09 2.33
N VAL A 235 18.35 -9.74 3.50
CA VAL A 235 18.17 -9.11 4.82
C VAL A 235 19.16 -7.97 5.06
N ASP A 236 20.42 -8.13 4.65
CA ASP A 236 21.48 -7.12 4.80
C ASP A 236 21.24 -5.84 3.97
N LEU A 237 20.30 -5.88 3.03
CA LEU A 237 19.92 -4.76 2.17
C LEU A 237 18.56 -4.16 2.56
N ILE A 238 18.01 -4.53 3.72
CA ILE A 238 16.80 -3.94 4.28
C ILE A 238 17.20 -3.19 5.55
N THR A 239 16.89 -1.90 5.61
CA THR A 239 17.25 -1.06 6.76
C THR A 239 16.09 -0.21 7.22
N TYR A 240 15.79 -0.30 8.51
CA TYR A 240 14.96 0.63 9.25
C TYR A 240 15.85 1.64 9.98
N ARG A 241 15.54 2.93 9.89
CA ARG A 241 16.38 4.01 10.43
C ARG A 241 15.54 5.14 11.03
N ASN A 242 15.86 5.57 12.24
CA ASN A 242 15.26 6.77 12.84
C ASN A 242 13.72 6.75 12.89
N ASN A 243 13.09 5.57 12.92
CA ASN A 243 11.65 5.46 13.05
C ASN A 243 11.23 5.66 14.52
N THR A 244 10.00 6.12 14.71
CA THR A 244 9.38 6.32 16.03
C THR A 244 8.22 5.34 16.19
N TYR A 245 8.26 4.56 17.26
CA TYR A 245 7.30 3.50 17.57
C TYR A 245 6.53 3.86 18.85
N VAL A 246 5.20 3.86 18.80
CA VAL A 246 4.34 4.23 19.93
C VAL A 246 3.26 3.17 20.16
N GLY A 247 3.13 2.69 21.40
CA GLY A 247 2.12 1.70 21.79
C GLY A 247 2.59 0.25 21.66
N ASN A 248 1.66 -0.66 21.36
CA ASN A 248 1.90 -2.10 21.31
C ASN A 248 2.56 -2.54 19.99
N ILE A 249 3.86 -2.28 19.85
CA ILE A 249 4.62 -2.60 18.64
C ILE A 249 5.38 -3.92 18.82
N ASN A 250 5.16 -4.84 17.89
CA ASN A 250 5.87 -6.11 17.81
C ASN A 250 6.86 -6.10 16.64
N PHE A 251 8.15 -6.22 16.95
CA PHE A 251 9.19 -6.29 15.95
C PHE A 251 9.41 -7.74 15.53
N TYR A 252 9.37 -8.00 14.23
CA TYR A 252 9.60 -9.31 13.67
C TYR A 252 10.71 -9.23 12.62
N TRP A 253 11.72 -10.06 12.77
CA TRP A 253 12.88 -10.07 11.89
C TRP A 253 13.35 -11.49 11.62
N ASN A 254 13.40 -11.87 10.35
CA ASN A 254 14.02 -13.12 9.89
C ASN A 254 13.57 -14.36 10.70
N GLY A 255 12.26 -14.52 10.87
CA GLY A 255 11.68 -15.67 11.55
C GLY A 255 11.49 -15.52 13.07
N SER A 256 11.94 -14.41 13.67
CA SER A 256 11.97 -14.23 15.12
C SER A 256 11.30 -12.94 15.58
N TRP A 257 10.58 -13.01 16.71
CA TRP A 257 10.09 -11.84 17.42
C TRP A 257 11.20 -11.22 18.26
N LEU A 258 11.33 -9.90 18.23
CA LEU A 258 12.34 -9.13 18.92
C LEU A 258 11.69 -8.09 19.82
N GLY A 259 12.35 -7.81 20.95
CA GLY A 259 12.14 -6.55 21.67
C GLY A 259 12.90 -5.41 20.99
N PHE A 260 12.53 -4.17 21.26
CA PHE A 260 13.15 -3.00 20.62
C PHE A 260 14.66 -2.91 20.84
N GLN A 261 15.19 -3.27 22.02
CA GLN A 261 16.64 -3.31 22.23
C GLN A 261 17.32 -4.31 21.28
N SER A 262 16.76 -5.53 21.17
CA SER A 262 17.31 -6.55 20.26
C SER A 262 17.17 -6.17 18.78
N TRP A 263 16.15 -5.37 18.43
CA TRP A 263 15.99 -4.76 17.11
C TRP A 263 17.14 -3.76 16.82
N GLN A 264 17.50 -2.94 17.80
CA GLN A 264 18.67 -2.05 17.70
C GLN A 264 20.00 -2.80 17.65
N ASP A 265 20.15 -3.87 18.44
CA ASP A 265 21.39 -4.66 18.49
C ASP A 265 21.73 -5.33 17.16
N ILE A 266 20.74 -5.55 16.28
CA ILE A 266 20.93 -6.07 14.91
C ILE A 266 21.09 -4.95 13.86
N GLY A 267 21.27 -3.70 14.30
CA GLY A 267 21.52 -2.54 13.44
C GLY A 267 20.26 -1.87 12.87
N GLN A 268 19.06 -2.22 13.34
CA GLN A 268 17.81 -1.61 12.89
C GLN A 268 17.39 -0.49 13.85
N ASP A 269 17.09 0.70 13.33
CA ASP A 269 16.67 1.87 14.12
C ASP A 269 17.61 2.22 15.29
N GLU A 270 18.94 2.20 15.07
CA GLU A 270 19.93 2.54 16.10
C GLU A 270 19.70 3.92 16.75
N ALA A 271 19.17 4.87 15.98
CA ALA A 271 18.76 6.20 16.46
C ALA A 271 17.22 6.41 16.42
N GLY A 272 16.45 5.33 16.25
CA GLY A 272 14.99 5.36 16.42
C GLY A 272 14.57 5.29 17.89
N SER A 273 13.27 5.30 18.12
CA SER A 273 12.71 5.25 19.47
C SER A 273 11.48 4.37 19.56
N SER A 274 11.26 3.74 20.71
CA SER A 274 10.04 2.99 21.01
C SER A 274 9.53 3.36 22.39
N SER A 275 8.23 3.62 22.50
CA SER A 275 7.54 3.90 23.75
C SER A 275 6.27 3.06 23.85
N PHE A 276 6.14 2.30 24.94
CA PHE A 276 4.93 1.55 25.23
C PHE A 276 3.98 2.44 26.05
N SER A 277 2.81 2.77 25.50
CA SER A 277 1.69 3.30 26.27
C SER A 277 0.82 2.12 26.69
N GLY A 278 0.95 1.72 27.96
CA GLY A 278 0.11 0.67 28.56
C GLY A 278 -1.24 1.18 29.03
#